data_AF-A0A7C0X2A6-F1
#
_entry.id   AF-A0A7C0X2A6-F1
#
_cell.length_a   1.000
_cell.length_b   1.000
_cell.length_c   1.000
_cell.angle_alpha   90.00
_cell.angle_beta   90.00
_cell.angle_gamma   90.00
#
_symmetry.space_group_name_H-M   'P 1'
#
loop_
_entity.id
_entity.type
_entity.pdbx_description
1 polymer ?
#
loop_
_entity_poly.entity_id
_entity_poly.type
_entity_poly.pdbx_seq_one_letter_code
_entity_poly.pdbx_strand_id
1 'polypeptide(L)'
;MKMAGKMDEVIDLGLAEELGVEYEPYKMSDDEVIEALRQINKEVPWEVPVSKELLPYLRPTILCEAHHPEIREEALRIVEGAETSIDAAMMIFYYMISRIKYAMEPPKTSPDALRTRKGNCFTKAGLQIALLRSVGIPGRYSFDKTLLKVIKIVVPREIFEKMPGKFTIHQSADAYHIERRKWIQCDTTFDEGLMPFPYNWNGKTDLLLLCPWWRLGHVGKSPYFPVNELLGRFKQRGFTKDFCAREIDPFTEHLRTLSIQELCKHYKRTLGRRDADSFAHILYFHFVGHFRDVHYNPLFRYDTNLEDLSDLQESGLRIFEPKYSVEKFEEWSVSGIPFEVE
;
A
#
# COMPACT_ATOMS: atom_id res chain seq x y z
N MET A 1 17.38 -15.07 -27.61
CA MET A 1 18.49 -14.09 -27.60
C MET A 1 17.94 -12.74 -28.05
N LYS A 2 17.87 -11.76 -27.14
CA LYS A 2 17.43 -10.34 -27.28
C LYS A 2 15.95 -10.15 -27.74
N MET A 3 15.10 -9.40 -27.06
CA MET A 3 15.31 -8.07 -26.51
C MET A 3 14.73 -7.91 -25.10
N ALA A 4 15.62 -7.76 -24.11
CA ALA A 4 15.33 -6.91 -22.98
C ALA A 4 15.46 -5.47 -23.48
N GLY A 5 14.34 -4.82 -23.79
CA GLY A 5 14.32 -3.40 -24.09
C GLY A 5 14.57 -2.65 -22.79
N LYS A 6 15.77 -2.07 -22.65
CA LYS A 6 16.00 -0.98 -21.70
C LYS A 6 14.97 0.10 -21.99
N MET A 7 14.14 0.43 -21.00
CA MET A 7 13.32 1.63 -21.05
C MET A 7 14.24 2.79 -20.65
N ASP A 8 15.17 3.13 -21.54
CA ASP A 8 15.98 4.33 -21.45
C ASP A 8 15.10 5.53 -21.88
N GLU A 9 14.86 6.44 -20.95
CA GLU A 9 14.78 7.91 -21.13
C GLU A 9 13.80 8.59 -22.10
N VAL A 10 12.73 7.96 -22.60
CA VAL A 10 11.73 8.72 -23.36
C VAL A 10 10.32 8.54 -22.79
N ILE A 11 10.05 9.34 -21.76
CA ILE A 11 8.68 9.76 -21.42
C ILE A 11 8.18 10.55 -22.65
N ASP A 12 7.01 10.19 -23.17
CA ASP A 12 6.38 10.85 -24.31
C ASP A 12 6.10 12.33 -23.96
N LEU A 13 7.02 13.20 -24.37
CA LEU A 13 6.98 14.66 -24.14
C LEU A 13 5.96 15.38 -25.05
N GLY A 14 5.32 14.68 -25.99
CA GLY A 14 4.43 15.29 -26.98
C GLY A 14 3.11 15.84 -26.43
N LEU A 15 2.67 15.42 -25.24
CA LEU A 15 1.43 15.90 -24.62
C LEU A 15 1.65 17.05 -23.61
N ALA A 16 2.91 17.38 -23.30
CA ALA A 16 3.26 18.45 -22.37
C ALA A 16 3.12 19.85 -23.02
N GLU A 17 3.40 19.96 -24.32
CA GLU A 17 3.31 21.23 -25.07
C GLU A 17 1.86 21.69 -25.31
N GLU A 18 0.90 20.76 -25.49
CA GLU A 18 -0.52 21.11 -25.69
C GLU A 18 -1.21 21.63 -24.42
N LEU A 19 -0.63 21.40 -23.22
CA LEU A 19 -1.28 21.67 -21.94
C LEU A 19 -0.68 22.85 -21.17
N GLY A 20 0.40 23.46 -21.64
CA GLY A 20 0.96 24.69 -21.06
C GLY A 20 1.45 24.54 -19.61
N VAL A 21 1.83 23.33 -19.18
CA VAL A 21 2.36 23.07 -17.84
C VAL A 21 3.80 22.56 -17.96
N GLU A 22 4.77 23.42 -17.65
CA GLU A 22 6.16 23.01 -17.50
C GLU A 22 6.32 22.18 -16.21
N TYR A 23 6.67 20.90 -16.35
CA TYR A 23 7.13 20.09 -15.22
C TYR A 23 8.60 20.44 -14.95
N GLU A 24 8.84 21.07 -13.81
CA GLU A 24 10.17 21.41 -13.32
C GLU A 24 10.63 20.33 -12.32
N PRO A 25 11.72 19.57 -12.56
CA PRO A 25 12.22 18.63 -11.58
C PRO A 25 12.53 19.35 -10.27
N TYR A 26 12.25 18.69 -9.14
CA TYR A 26 12.51 19.24 -7.82
C TYR A 26 14.01 19.62 -7.68
N LYS A 27 14.27 20.93 -7.52
CA LYS A 27 15.57 21.58 -7.74
C LYS A 27 16.49 21.54 -6.51
N MET A 28 16.69 20.38 -5.90
CA MET A 28 17.81 20.20 -4.97
C MET A 28 19.02 19.63 -5.73
N SER A 29 20.20 20.17 -5.50
CA SER A 29 21.46 19.56 -5.91
C SER A 29 21.68 18.22 -5.17
N ASP A 30 22.54 17.36 -5.70
CA ASP A 30 22.91 16.11 -5.00
C ASP A 30 23.53 16.40 -3.62
N ASP A 31 24.33 17.47 -3.50
CA ASP A 31 24.96 17.87 -2.24
C ASP A 31 23.94 18.28 -1.18
N GLU A 32 22.91 19.03 -1.55
CA GLU A 32 21.83 19.40 -0.62
C GLU A 32 21.03 18.17 -0.17
N VAL A 33 20.78 17.21 -1.06
CA VAL A 33 20.10 15.95 -0.69
C VAL A 33 20.97 15.13 0.24
N ILE A 34 22.28 15.00 -0.04
CA ILE A 34 23.21 14.26 0.79
C ILE A 34 23.31 14.89 2.19
N GLU A 35 23.36 16.22 2.29
CA GLU A 35 23.41 16.89 3.58
C GLU A 35 22.13 16.67 4.39
N ALA A 36 20.94 16.73 3.75
CA ALA A 36 19.69 16.37 4.41
C ALA A 36 19.70 14.92 4.93
N LEU A 37 20.20 13.97 4.13
CA LEU A 37 20.31 12.56 4.52
C LEU A 37 21.28 12.34 5.68
N ARG A 38 22.37 13.12 5.77
CA ARG A 38 23.28 13.08 6.93
C ARG A 38 22.60 13.52 8.23
N GLN A 39 21.66 14.46 8.15
CA GLN A 39 20.89 14.86 9.33
C GLN A 39 19.88 13.77 9.71
N ILE A 40 19.15 13.22 8.74
CA ILE A 40 18.23 12.10 8.95
C ILE A 40 18.96 10.90 9.59
N ASN A 41 20.17 10.58 9.12
CA ASN A 41 20.98 9.48 9.66
C ASN A 41 21.35 9.63 11.15
N LYS A 42 21.25 10.84 11.73
CA LYS A 42 21.46 11.05 13.17
C LYS A 42 20.20 10.84 13.99
N GLU A 43 19.04 10.81 13.35
CA GLU A 43 17.72 10.76 13.98
C GLU A 43 17.11 9.35 13.96
N VAL A 44 17.71 8.43 13.20
CA VAL A 44 17.22 7.05 13.05
C VAL A 44 18.29 6.04 13.49
N PRO A 45 17.91 4.86 14.02
CA PRO A 45 18.86 3.86 14.49
C PRO A 45 19.48 2.98 13.40
N TRP A 46 19.13 3.18 12.12
CA TRP A 46 19.72 2.46 10.98
C TRP A 46 20.64 3.36 10.15
N GLU A 47 21.57 2.74 9.43
CA GLU A 47 22.43 3.44 8.48
C GLU A 47 21.65 3.75 7.18
N VAL A 48 21.48 5.04 6.89
CA VAL A 48 20.83 5.51 5.67
C VAL A 48 21.74 5.20 4.47
N PRO A 49 21.27 4.46 3.44
CA PRO A 49 22.12 3.91 2.40
C PRO A 49 22.37 4.95 1.30
N VAL A 50 23.21 5.94 1.60
CA VAL A 50 23.56 7.00 0.66
C VAL A 50 24.53 6.46 -0.41
N SER A 51 24.01 6.12 -1.58
CA SER A 51 24.80 5.74 -2.76
C SER A 51 24.27 6.41 -4.01
N LYS A 52 25.10 6.49 -5.07
CA LYS A 52 24.69 7.06 -6.36
C LYS A 52 23.46 6.34 -6.94
N GLU A 53 23.35 5.03 -6.73
CA GLU A 53 22.22 4.23 -7.21
C GLU A 53 20.92 4.46 -6.40
N LEU A 54 21.04 4.73 -5.09
CA LEU A 54 19.88 4.87 -4.19
C LEU A 54 19.43 6.32 -3.99
N LEU A 55 20.30 7.30 -4.27
CA LEU A 55 20.02 8.72 -4.11
C LEU A 55 18.71 9.18 -4.79
N PRO A 56 18.37 8.75 -6.03
CA PRO A 56 17.09 9.12 -6.65
C PRO A 56 15.86 8.66 -5.86
N TYR A 57 15.99 7.57 -5.10
CA TYR A 57 14.90 6.96 -4.33
C TYR A 57 14.82 7.46 -2.88
N LEU A 58 15.76 8.31 -2.47
CA LEU A 58 15.75 9.04 -1.20
C LEU A 58 15.34 10.50 -1.40
N ARG A 59 15.57 11.03 -2.60
CA ARG A 59 15.27 12.41 -2.99
C ARG A 59 13.75 12.73 -2.96
N PRO A 60 13.33 13.88 -2.44
CA PRO A 60 11.96 14.38 -2.59
C PRO A 60 11.61 14.73 -4.05
N THR A 61 10.33 14.68 -4.40
CA THR A 61 9.80 15.09 -5.71
C THR A 61 8.53 15.92 -5.52
N ILE A 62 8.00 16.54 -6.57
CA ILE A 62 6.84 17.46 -6.48
C ILE A 62 5.63 16.86 -5.75
N LEU A 63 5.30 15.59 -5.99
CA LEU A 63 4.17 14.93 -5.32
C LEU A 63 4.58 14.05 -4.12
N CYS A 64 5.87 13.97 -3.83
CA CYS A 64 6.46 13.19 -2.73
C CYS A 64 7.49 14.07 -2.03
N GLU A 65 6.99 15.04 -1.28
CA GLU A 65 7.76 16.09 -0.62
C GLU A 65 8.37 15.57 0.69
N ALA A 66 9.26 14.58 0.59
CA ALA A 66 9.86 13.89 1.75
C ALA A 66 10.61 14.83 2.73
N HIS A 67 11.09 15.98 2.27
CA HIS A 67 11.76 16.97 3.10
C HIS A 67 10.81 18.04 3.66
N HIS A 68 9.51 17.98 3.35
CA HIS A 68 8.53 18.90 3.91
C HIS A 68 8.44 18.71 5.43
N PRO A 69 8.48 19.78 6.25
CA PRO A 69 8.50 19.66 7.72
C PRO A 69 7.39 18.77 8.28
N GLU A 70 6.13 18.96 7.85
CA GLU A 70 4.99 18.13 8.29
C GLU A 70 5.15 16.64 7.97
N ILE A 71 5.75 16.28 6.82
CA ILE A 71 5.97 14.88 6.45
C ILE A 71 7.02 14.26 7.36
N ARG A 72 8.13 14.99 7.58
CA ARG A 72 9.24 14.51 8.40
C ARG A 72 8.84 14.36 9.87
N GLU A 73 8.14 15.36 10.41
CA GLU A 73 7.64 15.32 11.79
C GLU A 73 6.69 14.13 11.99
N GLU A 74 5.72 13.94 11.09
CA GLU A 74 4.79 12.82 11.18
C GLU A 74 5.51 11.47 11.01
N ALA A 75 6.47 11.36 10.10
CA ALA A 75 7.21 10.12 9.90
C ALA A 75 8.06 9.74 11.11
N LEU A 76 8.79 10.69 11.70
CA LEU A 76 9.55 10.47 12.94
C LEU A 76 8.64 10.03 14.09
N ARG A 77 7.44 10.65 14.21
CA ARG A 77 6.43 10.25 15.19
C ARG A 77 5.88 8.84 14.93
N ILE A 78 5.68 8.47 13.66
CA ILE A 78 5.20 7.13 13.30
C ILE A 78 6.23 6.06 13.64
N VAL A 79 7.52 6.32 13.43
CA VAL A 79 8.59 5.32 13.59
C VAL A 79 9.26 5.39 14.96
N GLU A 80 8.70 6.14 15.90
CA GLU A 80 9.20 6.21 17.28
C GLU A 80 9.26 4.80 17.89
N GLY A 81 10.45 4.40 18.34
CA GLY A 81 10.70 3.06 18.89
C GLY A 81 11.01 1.96 17.86
N ALA A 82 11.03 2.26 16.56
CA ALA A 82 11.54 1.31 15.56
C ALA A 82 13.03 1.06 15.75
N GLU A 83 13.46 -0.20 15.81
CA GLU A 83 14.88 -0.56 15.95
C GLU A 83 15.57 -0.70 14.59
N THR A 84 14.83 -1.13 13.57
CA THR A 84 15.34 -1.35 12.23
C THR A 84 14.56 -0.57 11.17
N SER A 85 15.21 -0.38 10.02
CA SER A 85 14.57 0.24 8.86
C SER A 85 13.31 -0.50 8.40
N ILE A 86 13.25 -1.83 8.59
CA ILE A 86 12.09 -2.61 8.19
C ILE A 86 10.94 -2.50 9.19
N ASP A 87 11.23 -2.37 10.49
CA ASP A 87 10.21 -2.07 11.51
C ASP A 87 9.55 -0.71 11.21
N ALA A 88 10.38 0.31 10.93
CA ALA A 88 9.91 1.63 10.54
C ALA A 88 9.03 1.58 9.27
N ALA A 89 9.45 0.84 8.25
CA ALA A 89 8.64 0.67 7.03
C ALA A 89 7.30 -0.03 7.31
N MET A 90 7.27 -1.01 8.23
CA MET A 90 6.03 -1.67 8.65
C MET A 90 5.13 -0.73 9.45
N MET A 91 5.67 0.06 10.38
CA MET A 91 4.90 1.07 11.12
C MET A 91 4.27 2.11 10.18
N ILE A 92 5.01 2.57 9.17
CA ILE A 92 4.49 3.44 8.10
C ILE A 92 3.38 2.73 7.32
N PHE A 93 3.55 1.47 6.95
CA PHE A 93 2.51 0.68 6.28
C PHE A 93 1.22 0.63 7.12
N TYR A 94 1.31 0.30 8.41
CA TYR A 94 0.14 0.22 9.30
C TYR A 94 -0.52 1.58 9.52
N TYR A 95 0.27 2.64 9.64
CA TYR A 95 -0.25 4.01 9.65
C TYR A 95 -1.04 4.31 8.37
N MET A 96 -0.49 3.95 7.20
CA MET A 96 -1.12 4.24 5.91
C MET A 96 -2.46 3.53 5.71
N ILE A 97 -2.61 2.30 6.20
CA ILE A 97 -3.88 1.55 6.06
C ILE A 97 -4.91 1.89 7.14
N SER A 98 -4.48 2.38 8.31
CA SER A 98 -5.39 2.74 9.42
C SER A 98 -5.79 4.21 9.44
N ARG A 99 -4.88 5.12 9.04
CA ARG A 99 -5.08 6.58 9.19
C ARG A 99 -5.35 7.32 7.89
N ILE A 100 -5.06 6.73 6.73
CA ILE A 100 -5.24 7.38 5.44
C ILE A 100 -6.32 6.63 4.66
N LYS A 101 -7.51 7.20 4.51
CA LYS A 101 -8.62 6.56 3.79
C LYS A 101 -8.39 6.54 2.27
N TYR A 102 -8.85 5.48 1.61
CA TYR A 102 -8.97 5.49 0.16
C TYR A 102 -10.07 6.46 -0.28
N ALA A 103 -9.79 7.26 -1.31
CA ALA A 103 -10.77 8.11 -1.98
C ALA A 103 -10.45 8.18 -3.48
N MET A 104 -11.47 8.23 -4.35
CA MET A 104 -11.28 8.25 -5.81
C MET A 104 -10.93 9.64 -6.37
N GLU A 105 -10.72 10.63 -5.50
CA GLU A 105 -10.45 12.01 -5.89
C GLU A 105 -9.16 12.17 -6.73
N PRO A 106 -8.98 13.30 -7.44
CA PRO A 106 -7.74 13.61 -8.14
C PRO A 106 -6.50 13.52 -7.24
N PRO A 107 -5.32 13.19 -7.80
CA PRO A 107 -4.07 13.11 -7.04
C PRO A 107 -3.72 14.40 -6.30
N LYS A 108 -3.05 14.24 -5.16
CA LYS A 108 -2.57 15.33 -4.32
C LYS A 108 -1.08 15.21 -4.07
N THR A 109 -0.48 16.29 -3.56
CA THR A 109 0.86 16.25 -2.97
C THR A 109 0.84 15.46 -1.67
N SER A 110 2.01 14.99 -1.20
CA SER A 110 2.10 14.26 0.06
C SER A 110 1.65 15.09 1.29
N PRO A 111 1.96 16.39 1.46
CA PRO A 111 1.44 17.17 2.58
C PRO A 111 -0.08 17.29 2.56
N ASP A 112 -0.69 17.52 1.39
CA ASP A 112 -2.14 17.58 1.26
C ASP A 112 -2.81 16.23 1.53
N ALA A 113 -2.20 15.13 1.10
CA ALA A 113 -2.64 13.79 1.44
C ALA A 113 -2.61 13.55 2.96
N LEU A 114 -1.54 13.98 3.64
CA LEU A 114 -1.40 13.87 5.09
C LEU A 114 -2.46 14.69 5.84
N ARG A 115 -2.64 15.96 5.45
CA ARG A 115 -3.64 16.86 6.07
C ARG A 115 -5.06 16.38 5.86
N THR A 116 -5.39 15.94 4.64
CA THR A 116 -6.76 15.49 4.31
C THR A 116 -7.05 14.07 4.76
N ARG A 117 -6.02 13.29 5.12
CA ARG A 117 -6.12 11.88 5.55
C ARG A 117 -6.85 10.99 4.54
N LYS A 118 -6.84 11.35 3.25
CA LYS A 118 -7.46 10.54 2.20
C LYS A 118 -6.86 10.74 0.80
N GLY A 119 -6.93 9.71 -0.02
CA GLY A 119 -6.53 9.76 -1.43
C GLY A 119 -6.61 8.42 -2.16
N ASN A 120 -6.42 8.44 -3.47
CA ASN A 120 -6.41 7.24 -4.33
C ASN A 120 -5.06 6.49 -4.25
N CYS A 121 -4.90 5.41 -5.03
CA CYS A 121 -3.65 4.65 -5.09
C CYS A 121 -2.40 5.50 -5.42
N PHE A 122 -2.56 6.53 -6.26
CA PHE A 122 -1.48 7.46 -6.61
C PHE A 122 -1.05 8.30 -5.42
N THR A 123 -2.04 8.94 -4.77
CA THR A 123 -1.86 9.82 -3.62
C THR A 123 -1.31 9.05 -2.42
N LYS A 124 -1.89 7.88 -2.13
CA LYS A 124 -1.48 7.04 -1.00
C LYS A 124 -0.08 6.48 -1.19
N ALA A 125 0.26 5.97 -2.38
CA ALA A 125 1.64 5.55 -2.65
C ALA A 125 2.63 6.72 -2.57
N GLY A 126 2.26 7.91 -3.07
CA GLY A 126 3.09 9.12 -2.97
C GLY A 126 3.37 9.53 -1.52
N LEU A 127 2.33 9.57 -0.67
CA LEU A 127 2.49 9.84 0.75
C LEU A 127 3.32 8.76 1.45
N GLN A 128 3.05 7.48 1.19
CA GLN A 128 3.82 6.37 1.78
C GLN A 128 5.31 6.48 1.43
N ILE A 129 5.64 6.76 0.16
CA ILE A 129 7.02 6.95 -0.28
C ILE A 129 7.63 8.19 0.36
N ALA A 130 6.87 9.28 0.53
CA ALA A 130 7.36 10.49 1.19
C ALA A 130 7.71 10.22 2.66
N LEU A 131 6.85 9.50 3.38
CA LEU A 131 7.11 9.06 4.76
C LEU A 131 8.36 8.18 4.84
N LEU A 132 8.47 7.15 3.98
CA LEU A 132 9.66 6.28 3.92
C LEU A 132 10.95 7.07 3.68
N ARG A 133 10.95 7.94 2.66
CA ARG A 133 12.13 8.75 2.29
C ARG A 133 12.52 9.73 3.38
N SER A 134 11.55 10.29 4.11
CA SER A 134 11.80 11.27 5.18
C SER A 134 12.55 10.68 6.39
N VAL A 135 12.53 9.36 6.55
CA VAL A 135 13.30 8.62 7.57
C VAL A 135 14.45 7.80 6.94
N GLY A 136 14.86 8.16 5.72
CA GLY A 136 16.04 7.59 5.08
C GLY A 136 15.86 6.18 4.53
N ILE A 137 14.62 5.71 4.35
CA ILE A 137 14.31 4.44 3.69
C ILE A 137 14.07 4.73 2.20
N PRO A 138 14.87 4.19 1.27
CA PRO A 138 14.63 4.38 -0.15
C PRO A 138 13.25 3.82 -0.54
N GLY A 139 12.44 4.65 -1.19
CA GLY A 139 11.08 4.31 -1.61
C GLY A 139 10.88 4.61 -3.08
N ARG A 140 10.07 3.82 -3.79
CA ARG A 140 9.77 4.05 -5.21
C ARG A 140 8.37 3.64 -5.60
N TYR A 141 7.89 4.21 -6.70
CA TYR A 141 6.63 3.84 -7.31
C TYR A 141 6.78 2.52 -8.09
N SER A 142 5.80 1.64 -7.94
CA SER A 142 5.63 0.45 -8.78
C SER A 142 4.31 0.57 -9.53
N PHE A 143 4.36 0.37 -10.86
CA PHE A 143 3.23 0.54 -11.75
C PHE A 143 2.80 -0.79 -12.34
N ASP A 144 1.53 -1.14 -12.14
CA ASP A 144 0.94 -2.38 -12.62
C ASP A 144 -0.22 -2.09 -13.56
N LYS A 145 -0.16 -2.62 -14.78
CA LYS A 145 -1.31 -2.60 -15.68
C LYS A 145 -2.29 -3.66 -15.19
N THR A 146 -3.50 -3.24 -14.81
CA THR A 146 -4.50 -4.11 -14.21
C THR A 146 -5.87 -3.94 -14.86
N LEU A 147 -6.73 -4.95 -14.74
CA LEU A 147 -8.13 -4.84 -15.10
C LEU A 147 -8.83 -3.78 -14.23
N LEU A 148 -9.77 -3.04 -14.82
CA LEU A 148 -10.63 -2.09 -14.09
C LEU A 148 -11.47 -2.76 -12.98
N LYS A 149 -11.49 -4.10 -12.89
CA LYS A 149 -12.20 -4.83 -11.85
C LYS A 149 -11.86 -4.37 -10.42
N VAL A 150 -10.63 -3.96 -10.16
CA VAL A 150 -10.20 -3.53 -8.81
C VAL A 150 -11.02 -2.34 -8.30
N ILE A 151 -11.38 -1.39 -9.17
CA ILE A 151 -12.13 -0.20 -8.76
C ILE A 151 -13.63 -0.50 -8.57
N LYS A 152 -14.14 -1.61 -9.09
CA LYS A 152 -15.56 -2.01 -8.97
C LYS A 152 -15.98 -2.20 -7.52
N ILE A 153 -15.03 -2.52 -6.63
CA ILE A 153 -15.26 -2.69 -5.20
C ILE A 153 -15.67 -1.38 -4.53
N VAL A 154 -15.14 -0.26 -5.01
CA VAL A 154 -15.17 1.05 -4.33
C VAL A 154 -15.87 2.14 -5.14
N VAL A 155 -16.45 1.79 -6.29
CA VAL A 155 -17.23 2.69 -7.14
C VAL A 155 -18.64 2.12 -7.31
N PRO A 156 -19.70 2.93 -7.14
CA PRO A 156 -21.07 2.51 -7.42
C PRO A 156 -21.21 1.88 -8.80
N ARG A 157 -22.04 0.84 -8.89
CA ARG A 157 -22.18 0.03 -10.10
C ARG A 157 -22.58 0.86 -11.31
N GLU A 158 -23.50 1.80 -11.12
CA GLU A 158 -24.08 2.67 -12.15
C GLU A 158 -23.04 3.63 -12.74
N ILE A 159 -22.04 4.02 -11.94
CA ILE A 159 -20.90 4.83 -12.38
C ILE A 159 -19.89 3.93 -13.09
N PHE A 160 -19.55 2.79 -12.49
CA PHE A 160 -18.58 1.85 -13.04
C PHE A 160 -18.97 1.35 -14.44
N GLU A 161 -20.25 1.02 -14.66
CA GLU A 161 -20.76 0.53 -15.95
C GLU A 161 -20.65 1.57 -17.08
N LYS A 162 -20.52 2.86 -16.75
CA LYS A 162 -20.34 3.95 -17.72
C LYS A 162 -18.87 4.30 -17.97
N MET A 163 -17.93 3.71 -17.22
CA MET A 163 -16.52 4.05 -17.35
C MET A 163 -15.92 3.52 -18.66
N PRO A 164 -15.14 4.34 -19.39
CA PRO A 164 -14.46 3.89 -20.60
C PRO A 164 -13.23 3.02 -20.28
N GLY A 165 -12.96 2.07 -21.17
CA GLY A 165 -11.79 1.20 -21.12
C GLY A 165 -12.00 -0.11 -20.34
N LYS A 166 -11.00 -0.99 -20.41
CA LYS A 166 -11.01 -2.30 -19.71
C LYS A 166 -9.87 -2.46 -18.70
N PHE A 167 -8.89 -1.56 -18.75
CA PHE A 167 -7.69 -1.60 -17.91
C PHE A 167 -7.37 -0.21 -17.34
N THR A 168 -6.58 -0.21 -16.29
CA THR A 168 -6.03 0.98 -15.66
C THR A 168 -4.60 0.73 -15.22
N ILE A 169 -3.89 1.78 -14.86
CA ILE A 169 -2.63 1.66 -14.12
C ILE A 169 -2.97 1.70 -12.64
N HIS A 170 -2.49 0.70 -11.91
CA HIS A 170 -2.46 0.66 -10.46
C HIS A 170 -1.08 1.08 -10.00
N GLN A 171 -1.02 1.84 -8.91
CA GLN A 171 0.22 2.31 -8.33
C GLN A 171 0.32 1.84 -6.89
N SER A 172 1.51 1.37 -6.53
CA SER A 172 1.88 0.98 -5.17
C SER A 172 3.29 1.47 -4.86
N ALA A 173 3.71 1.33 -3.61
CA ALA A 173 5.07 1.61 -3.18
C ALA A 173 5.91 0.32 -3.12
N ASP A 174 7.21 0.45 -3.42
CA ASP A 174 8.22 -0.47 -2.91
C ASP A 174 9.06 0.25 -1.84
N ALA A 175 9.37 -0.45 -0.76
CA ALA A 175 10.38 -0.05 0.22
C ALA A 175 11.68 -0.84 -0.01
N TYR A 176 12.83 -0.20 0.17
CA TYR A 176 14.13 -0.86 0.12
C TYR A 176 14.50 -1.42 1.50
N HIS A 177 14.61 -2.73 1.59
CA HIS A 177 15.12 -3.40 2.78
C HIS A 177 16.64 -3.28 2.80
N ILE A 178 17.15 -2.40 3.68
CA ILE A 178 18.56 -1.99 3.73
C ILE A 178 19.47 -3.19 3.96
N GLU A 179 19.26 -3.97 5.03
CA GLU A 179 20.15 -5.09 5.37
C GLU A 179 20.18 -6.18 4.28
N ARG A 180 19.02 -6.50 3.68
CA ARG A 180 18.89 -7.53 2.63
C ARG A 180 19.18 -7.02 1.23
N ARG A 181 19.41 -5.71 1.08
CA ARG A 181 19.66 -5.03 -0.19
C ARG A 181 18.63 -5.34 -1.28
N LYS A 182 17.36 -5.44 -0.89
CA LYS A 182 16.26 -5.85 -1.79
C LYS A 182 15.08 -4.89 -1.71
N TRP A 183 14.38 -4.72 -2.83
CA TRP A 183 13.11 -4.01 -2.86
C TRP A 183 11.97 -4.95 -2.50
N ILE A 184 11.02 -4.46 -1.72
CA ILE A 184 9.83 -5.19 -1.31
C ILE A 184 8.61 -4.32 -1.57
N GLN A 185 7.65 -4.83 -2.33
CA GLN A 185 6.40 -4.15 -2.63
C GLN A 185 5.51 -4.13 -1.37
N CYS A 186 4.95 -2.96 -1.04
CA CYS A 186 4.12 -2.74 0.13
C CYS A 186 2.91 -1.88 -0.26
N ASP A 187 1.99 -2.48 -1.01
CA ASP A 187 0.78 -1.81 -1.48
C ASP A 187 -0.15 -1.47 -0.32
N THR A 188 -0.44 -0.17 -0.13
CA THR A 188 -1.39 0.34 0.88
C THR A 188 -2.65 0.93 0.23
N THR A 189 -3.05 0.48 -0.96
CA THR A 189 -4.09 1.18 -1.75
C THR A 189 -5.41 1.36 -1.02
N PHE A 190 -5.98 0.30 -0.45
CA PHE A 190 -7.17 0.43 0.40
C PHE A 190 -6.78 0.76 1.84
N ASP A 191 -7.71 1.29 2.60
CA ASP A 191 -7.65 1.33 4.06
C ASP A 191 -8.34 0.09 4.66
N GLU A 192 -8.03 -0.23 5.90
CA GLU A 192 -8.53 -1.43 6.59
C GLU A 192 -10.06 -1.50 6.62
N GLY A 193 -10.75 -0.36 6.71
CA GLY A 193 -12.22 -0.30 6.72
C GLY A 193 -12.87 -0.73 5.40
N LEU A 194 -12.11 -0.79 4.30
CA LEU A 194 -12.58 -1.31 3.02
C LEU A 194 -12.18 -2.78 2.80
N MET A 195 -11.44 -3.38 3.72
CA MET A 195 -10.89 -4.73 3.57
C MET A 195 -11.62 -5.73 4.48
N PRO A 196 -12.26 -6.78 3.92
CA PRO A 196 -12.97 -7.79 4.72
C PRO A 196 -12.03 -8.83 5.35
N PHE A 197 -10.72 -8.65 5.29
CA PHE A 197 -9.71 -9.59 5.77
C PHE A 197 -8.55 -8.84 6.45
N PRO A 198 -7.80 -9.48 7.37
CA PRO A 198 -6.63 -8.88 7.99
C PRO A 198 -5.66 -8.35 6.94
N TYR A 199 -5.46 -7.03 6.93
CA TYR A 199 -4.60 -6.38 5.97
C TYR A 199 -3.23 -6.15 6.59
N ASN A 200 -2.32 -7.10 6.33
CA ASN A 200 -1.03 -7.18 7.01
C ASN A 200 0.12 -7.27 6.00
N TRP A 201 1.26 -6.66 6.34
CA TRP A 201 2.50 -6.79 5.60
C TRP A 201 3.66 -7.15 6.52
N ASN A 202 4.47 -8.12 6.09
CA ASN A 202 5.50 -8.74 6.92
C ASN A 202 6.89 -8.14 6.77
N GLY A 203 7.06 -7.10 5.96
CA GLY A 203 8.37 -6.49 5.67
C GLY A 203 9.36 -7.43 4.95
N LYS A 204 8.94 -8.64 4.54
CA LYS A 204 9.83 -9.68 4.02
C LYS A 204 9.46 -10.11 2.61
N THR A 205 8.18 -10.08 2.25
CA THR A 205 7.63 -10.49 0.95
C THR A 205 6.79 -9.38 0.33
N ASP A 206 6.70 -9.40 -1.00
CA ASP A 206 5.90 -8.43 -1.76
C ASP A 206 4.41 -8.59 -1.44
N LEU A 207 3.77 -7.48 -1.06
CA LEU A 207 2.33 -7.36 -0.95
C LEU A 207 1.82 -6.44 -2.06
N LEU A 208 1.00 -7.00 -2.95
CA LEU A 208 0.29 -6.29 -4.01
C LEU A 208 -1.19 -6.63 -3.90
N LEU A 209 -2.04 -5.61 -3.73
CA LEU A 209 -3.48 -5.79 -3.49
C LEU A 209 -4.25 -5.97 -4.80
N LEU A 210 -3.79 -6.90 -5.63
CA LEU A 210 -4.42 -7.26 -6.91
C LEU A 210 -4.47 -8.78 -7.04
N CYS A 211 -5.59 -9.31 -7.54
CA CYS A 211 -5.59 -10.71 -7.98
C CYS A 211 -4.53 -10.92 -9.06
N PRO A 212 -3.73 -12.01 -9.00
CA PRO A 212 -2.68 -12.27 -9.97
C PRO A 212 -3.13 -12.23 -11.44
N TRP A 213 -4.33 -12.74 -11.74
CA TRP A 213 -4.87 -12.72 -13.11
C TRP A 213 -5.53 -11.40 -13.53
N TRP A 214 -5.64 -10.41 -12.64
CA TRP A 214 -6.00 -9.05 -13.03
C TRP A 214 -4.78 -8.24 -13.45
N ARG A 215 -3.60 -8.58 -12.90
CA ARG A 215 -2.31 -7.99 -13.27
C ARG A 215 -1.94 -8.45 -14.68
N LEU A 216 -2.15 -7.57 -15.65
CA LEU A 216 -1.83 -7.81 -17.06
C LEU A 216 -0.32 -7.65 -17.33
N GLY A 217 0.38 -6.92 -16.48
CA GLY A 217 1.83 -6.76 -16.56
C GLY A 217 2.34 -5.70 -15.60
N HIS A 218 3.61 -5.84 -15.22
CA HIS A 218 4.34 -4.81 -14.51
C HIS A 218 4.92 -3.83 -15.54
N VAL A 219 4.57 -2.56 -15.41
CA VAL A 219 4.91 -1.50 -16.40
C VAL A 219 6.28 -0.92 -16.11
N GLY A 220 6.65 -0.83 -14.84
CA GLY A 220 7.95 -0.30 -14.45
C GLY A 220 8.00 0.16 -13.00
N LYS A 221 9.16 0.65 -12.61
CA LYS A 221 9.40 1.26 -11.29
C LYS A 221 10.13 2.57 -11.49
N SER A 222 9.78 3.57 -10.70
CA SER A 222 10.35 4.91 -10.86
C SER A 222 10.50 5.60 -9.51
N PRO A 223 11.57 6.39 -9.30
CA PRO A 223 11.62 7.33 -8.19
C PRO A 223 10.66 8.52 -8.36
N TYR A 224 10.19 8.75 -9.59
CA TYR A 224 9.35 9.89 -9.99
C TYR A 224 7.93 9.47 -10.37
N PHE A 225 6.97 10.33 -10.08
CA PHE A 225 5.58 10.15 -10.47
C PHE A 225 5.29 10.82 -11.84
N PRO A 226 4.64 10.13 -12.80
CA PRO A 226 4.30 10.71 -14.09
C PRO A 226 3.04 11.60 -13.99
N VAL A 227 3.20 12.81 -13.43
CA VAL A 227 2.09 13.73 -13.10
C VAL A 227 1.17 14.03 -14.29
N ASN A 228 1.75 14.37 -15.44
CA ASN A 228 1.02 14.86 -16.61
C ASN A 228 0.12 13.79 -17.24
N GLU A 229 0.64 12.58 -17.42
CA GLU A 229 -0.12 11.45 -17.95
C GLU A 229 -1.34 11.14 -17.05
N LEU A 230 -1.17 11.34 -15.75
CA LEU A 230 -2.18 10.96 -14.80
C LEU A 230 -3.32 11.96 -14.67
N LEU A 231 -3.01 13.25 -14.59
CA LEU A 231 -4.02 14.31 -14.57
C LEU A 231 -4.88 14.27 -15.84
N GLY A 232 -4.27 13.97 -17.00
CA GLY A 232 -4.98 13.73 -18.26
C GLY A 232 -6.02 12.60 -18.13
N ARG A 233 -5.66 11.48 -17.49
CA ARG A 233 -6.58 10.33 -17.29
C ARG A 233 -7.74 10.63 -16.35
N PHE A 234 -7.52 11.39 -15.26
CA PHE A 234 -8.60 11.80 -14.36
C PHE A 234 -9.59 12.73 -15.06
N LYS A 235 -9.07 13.69 -15.84
CA LYS A 235 -9.90 14.59 -16.65
C LYS A 235 -10.73 13.83 -17.68
N GLN A 236 -10.14 12.85 -18.38
CA GLN A 236 -10.85 12.01 -19.35
C GLN A 236 -11.97 11.15 -18.72
N ARG A 237 -11.81 10.73 -17.46
CA ARG A 237 -12.80 9.91 -16.74
C ARG A 237 -13.89 10.73 -16.04
N GLY A 238 -13.76 12.06 -15.98
CA GLY A 238 -14.72 12.94 -15.32
C GLY A 238 -14.69 12.87 -13.78
N PHE A 239 -13.64 12.29 -13.19
CA PHE A 239 -13.48 12.18 -11.73
C PHE A 239 -12.91 13.48 -11.15
N THR A 240 -13.74 14.53 -11.13
CA THR A 240 -13.44 15.76 -10.41
C THR A 240 -13.60 15.56 -8.91
N LYS A 241 -13.03 16.46 -8.09
CA LYS A 241 -13.19 16.44 -6.64
C LYS A 241 -14.67 16.48 -6.23
N ASP A 242 -15.45 17.39 -6.81
CA ASP A 242 -16.87 17.55 -6.52
C ASP A 242 -17.70 16.34 -6.94
N PHE A 243 -17.38 15.76 -8.11
CA PHE A 243 -18.04 14.54 -8.56
C PHE A 243 -17.79 13.38 -7.59
N CYS A 244 -16.54 13.16 -7.20
CA CYS A 244 -16.19 12.08 -6.27
C CYS A 244 -16.87 12.29 -4.90
N ALA A 245 -16.82 13.52 -4.37
CA ALA A 245 -17.43 13.86 -3.09
C ALA A 245 -18.94 13.62 -3.06
N ARG A 246 -19.64 13.84 -4.18
CA ARG A 246 -21.10 13.67 -4.27
C ARG A 246 -21.51 12.24 -4.60
N GLU A 247 -20.81 11.59 -5.52
CA GLU A 247 -21.28 10.36 -6.15
C GLU A 247 -20.54 9.09 -5.70
N ILE A 248 -19.31 9.21 -5.18
CA ILE A 248 -18.45 8.05 -4.82
C ILE A 248 -18.17 8.01 -3.31
N ASP A 249 -17.80 9.13 -2.70
CA ASP A 249 -17.42 9.19 -1.29
C ASP A 249 -18.52 8.62 -0.36
N PRO A 250 -19.82 8.95 -0.52
CA PRO A 250 -20.88 8.39 0.32
C PRO A 250 -20.97 6.86 0.24
N PHE A 251 -20.71 6.29 -0.94
CA PHE A 251 -20.68 4.85 -1.13
C PHE A 251 -19.50 4.22 -0.39
N THR A 252 -18.30 4.78 -0.54
CA THR A 252 -17.12 4.25 0.18
C THR A 252 -17.23 4.41 1.70
N GLU A 253 -17.80 5.52 2.20
CA GLU A 253 -18.05 5.68 3.63
C GLU A 253 -19.08 4.67 4.13
N HIS A 254 -20.16 4.40 3.37
CA HIS A 254 -21.10 3.34 3.71
C HIS A 254 -20.42 1.97 3.78
N LEU A 255 -19.54 1.63 2.82
CA LEU A 255 -18.80 0.37 2.86
C LEU A 255 -17.99 0.20 4.15
N ARG A 256 -17.39 1.28 4.67
CA ARG A 256 -16.65 1.27 5.94
C ARG A 256 -17.52 1.08 7.18
N THR A 257 -18.84 1.29 7.07
CA THR A 257 -19.79 1.04 8.17
C THR A 257 -20.32 -0.39 8.19
N LEU A 258 -20.07 -1.17 7.13
CA LEU A 258 -20.54 -2.54 7.04
C LEU A 258 -19.77 -3.45 8.01
N SER A 259 -20.45 -4.46 8.52
CA SER A 259 -19.77 -5.57 9.21
C SER A 259 -18.85 -6.31 8.25
N ILE A 260 -17.88 -7.05 8.79
CA ILE A 260 -16.95 -7.89 8.00
C ILE A 260 -17.74 -8.88 7.12
N GLN A 261 -18.82 -9.48 7.64
CA GLN A 261 -19.68 -10.41 6.92
C GLN A 261 -20.39 -9.74 5.74
N GLU A 262 -20.87 -8.52 5.91
CA GLU A 262 -21.52 -7.74 4.85
C GLU A 262 -20.52 -7.29 3.79
N LEU A 263 -19.31 -6.88 4.20
CA LEU A 263 -18.24 -6.52 3.29
C LEU A 263 -17.76 -7.74 2.47
N CYS A 264 -17.66 -8.93 3.09
CA CYS A 264 -17.45 -10.19 2.37
C CYS A 264 -18.54 -10.46 1.32
N LYS A 265 -19.82 -10.26 1.68
CA LYS A 265 -20.95 -10.42 0.75
C LYS A 265 -20.86 -9.40 -0.39
N HIS A 266 -20.48 -8.15 -0.11
CA HIS A 266 -20.23 -7.11 -1.12
C HIS A 266 -19.15 -7.54 -2.11
N TYR A 267 -18.00 -8.00 -1.63
CA TYR A 267 -16.91 -8.50 -2.48
C TYR A 267 -17.37 -9.67 -3.36
N LYS A 268 -18.05 -10.67 -2.78
CA LYS A 268 -18.56 -11.83 -3.53
C LYS A 268 -19.59 -11.46 -4.60
N ARG A 269 -20.52 -10.54 -4.29
CA ARG A 269 -21.52 -10.04 -5.25
C ARG A 269 -20.87 -9.22 -6.37
N THR A 270 -19.89 -8.40 -6.03
CA THR A 270 -19.26 -7.45 -6.96
C THR A 270 -18.26 -8.11 -7.89
N LEU A 271 -17.40 -8.98 -7.36
CA LEU A 271 -16.29 -9.61 -8.08
C LEU A 271 -16.61 -11.03 -8.56
N GLY A 272 -17.57 -11.70 -7.94
CA GLY A 272 -17.78 -13.14 -8.05
C GLY A 272 -16.89 -13.92 -7.07
N ARG A 273 -17.31 -15.15 -6.75
CA ARG A 273 -16.66 -15.99 -5.73
C ARG A 273 -15.16 -16.19 -5.96
N ARG A 274 -14.76 -16.55 -7.17
CA ARG A 274 -13.35 -16.83 -7.51
C ARG A 274 -12.43 -15.64 -7.16
N ASP A 275 -12.81 -14.45 -7.59
CA ASP A 275 -12.00 -13.25 -7.42
C ASP A 275 -12.02 -12.79 -5.95
N ALA A 276 -13.18 -12.86 -5.27
CA ALA A 276 -13.29 -12.54 -3.84
C ALA A 276 -12.46 -13.46 -2.94
N ASP A 277 -12.53 -14.79 -3.15
CA ASP A 277 -11.75 -15.77 -2.39
C ASP A 277 -10.23 -15.59 -2.63
N SER A 278 -9.84 -15.02 -3.76
CA SER A 278 -8.43 -14.72 -4.05
C SER A 278 -7.88 -13.54 -3.28
N PHE A 279 -8.68 -12.49 -3.06
CA PHE A 279 -8.32 -11.43 -2.12
C PHE A 279 -8.12 -11.98 -0.72
N ALA A 280 -9.02 -12.87 -0.28
CA ALA A 280 -8.91 -13.56 1.00
C ALA A 280 -7.59 -14.31 1.10
N HIS A 281 -7.26 -15.13 0.10
CA HIS A 281 -6.04 -15.91 0.08
C HIS A 281 -4.78 -15.05 0.11
N ILE A 282 -4.70 -13.98 -0.71
CA ILE A 282 -3.52 -13.09 -0.74
C ILE A 282 -3.25 -12.52 0.66
N LEU A 283 -4.29 -12.03 1.33
CA LEU A 283 -4.16 -11.40 2.64
C LEU A 283 -3.93 -12.43 3.74
N TYR A 284 -4.63 -13.56 3.68
CA TYR A 284 -4.46 -14.67 4.62
C TYR A 284 -3.05 -15.26 4.58
N PHE A 285 -2.46 -15.49 3.40
CA PHE A 285 -1.10 -16.02 3.31
C PHE A 285 -0.05 -15.05 3.85
N HIS A 286 -0.28 -13.73 3.72
CA HIS A 286 0.58 -12.74 4.35
C HIS A 286 0.40 -12.73 5.87
N PHE A 287 -0.83 -12.89 6.35
CA PHE A 287 -1.16 -13.02 7.76
C PHE A 287 -0.52 -14.27 8.38
N VAL A 288 -0.80 -15.47 7.87
CA VAL A 288 -0.22 -16.74 8.36
C VAL A 288 1.28 -16.82 8.12
N GLY A 289 1.78 -16.24 7.03
CA GLY A 289 3.21 -16.11 6.77
C GLY A 289 3.93 -15.22 7.78
N HIS A 290 3.21 -14.30 8.44
CA HIS A 290 3.70 -13.52 9.58
C HIS A 290 3.84 -14.41 10.82
N PHE A 291 2.89 -15.32 11.02
CA PHE A 291 2.89 -16.33 12.08
C PHE A 291 3.69 -17.59 11.72
N ARG A 292 4.58 -17.62 10.72
CA ARG A 292 5.29 -18.85 10.29
C ARG A 292 6.41 -19.34 11.21
N ASP A 293 6.55 -18.78 12.42
CA ASP A 293 7.13 -19.47 13.58
C ASP A 293 6.10 -20.35 14.33
N VAL A 294 4.87 -20.45 13.82
CA VAL A 294 3.82 -21.38 14.23
C VAL A 294 3.80 -22.55 13.26
N HIS A 295 4.07 -23.75 13.77
CA HIS A 295 3.96 -24.99 13.03
C HIS A 295 2.50 -25.21 12.55
N TYR A 296 2.37 -25.43 11.23
CA TYR A 296 1.24 -26.02 10.49
C TYR A 296 -0.14 -26.08 11.20
N ASN A 297 -1.09 -25.23 10.79
CA ASN A 297 -2.47 -25.30 11.29
C ASN A 297 -3.35 -26.19 10.35
N PRO A 298 -3.93 -27.30 10.84
CA PRO A 298 -4.73 -28.25 10.07
C PRO A 298 -6.16 -27.80 9.75
N LEU A 299 -6.56 -26.55 10.03
CA LEU A 299 -7.90 -25.98 9.78
C LEU A 299 -8.38 -25.97 8.31
N PHE A 300 -7.62 -26.55 7.38
CA PHE A 300 -8.05 -26.81 6.00
C PHE A 300 -8.57 -28.24 5.76
N ARG A 301 -8.86 -29.03 6.80
CA ARG A 301 -9.72 -30.22 6.67
C ARG A 301 -11.16 -29.89 7.06
N TYR A 302 -12.04 -30.06 6.08
CA TYR A 302 -13.44 -29.62 6.08
C TYR A 302 -14.42 -30.45 6.96
N ASP A 303 -13.99 -31.27 7.92
CA ASP A 303 -14.90 -32.27 8.54
C ASP A 303 -14.64 -32.63 10.02
N THR A 304 -14.05 -31.75 10.84
CA THR A 304 -13.92 -32.02 12.28
C THR A 304 -14.96 -31.23 13.08
N ASN A 305 -15.93 -31.96 13.64
CA ASN A 305 -16.92 -31.45 14.58
C ASN A 305 -16.18 -31.02 15.87
N LEU A 306 -16.15 -29.72 16.16
CA LEU A 306 -15.31 -29.10 17.20
C LEU A 306 -15.83 -29.26 18.64
N GLU A 307 -16.91 -30.01 18.85
CA GLU A 307 -17.47 -30.24 20.19
C GLU A 307 -16.69 -31.28 21.01
N ASP A 308 -15.79 -32.06 20.40
CA ASP A 308 -14.99 -33.07 21.10
C ASP A 308 -13.48 -32.77 20.96
N LEU A 309 -12.88 -32.25 22.03
CA LEU A 309 -11.47 -31.83 22.11
C LEU A 309 -10.52 -32.99 22.46
N SER A 310 -11.02 -34.24 22.54
CA SER A 310 -10.22 -35.43 22.86
C SER A 310 -9.06 -35.65 21.89
N ASP A 311 -9.27 -35.36 20.60
CA ASP A 311 -8.30 -35.59 19.53
C ASP A 311 -7.06 -34.69 19.63
N LEU A 312 -7.19 -33.53 20.29
CA LEU A 312 -6.09 -32.59 20.52
C LEU A 312 -5.13 -33.08 21.61
N GLN A 313 -5.62 -33.78 22.64
CA GLN A 313 -4.80 -34.28 23.74
C GLN A 313 -3.97 -35.52 23.36
N GLU A 314 -4.46 -36.38 22.47
CA GLU A 314 -3.72 -37.55 21.99
C GLU A 314 -2.59 -37.21 20.99
N SER A 315 -2.63 -36.01 20.40
CA SER A 315 -1.69 -35.60 19.34
C SER A 315 -0.26 -35.27 19.80
N GLY A 316 -0.02 -35.20 21.12
CA GLY A 316 1.30 -34.89 21.68
C GLY A 316 1.82 -33.47 21.39
N LEU A 317 0.98 -32.57 20.88
CA LEU A 317 1.31 -31.16 20.63
C LEU A 317 1.58 -30.42 21.95
N ARG A 318 2.78 -29.83 22.08
CA ARG A 318 3.10 -28.86 23.13
C ARG A 318 3.07 -27.45 22.57
N ILE A 319 2.19 -26.62 23.12
CA ILE A 319 2.11 -25.18 22.86
C ILE A 319 3.27 -24.52 23.62
N PHE A 320 4.11 -23.76 22.93
CA PHE A 320 5.12 -22.90 23.56
C PHE A 320 4.61 -21.47 23.56
N GLU A 321 4.82 -20.76 24.67
CA GLU A 321 4.54 -19.33 24.72
C GLU A 321 5.45 -18.57 23.73
N PRO A 322 4.91 -17.62 22.96
CA PRO A 322 5.71 -16.77 22.06
C PRO A 322 6.81 -16.04 22.83
N LYS A 323 7.99 -15.88 22.22
CA LYS A 323 9.12 -15.13 22.80
C LYS A 323 8.91 -13.62 22.91
N TYR A 324 7.75 -13.12 22.50
CA TYR A 324 7.37 -11.71 22.57
C TYR A 324 6.03 -11.63 23.30
N SER A 325 5.92 -10.73 24.29
CA SER A 325 4.72 -10.59 25.12
C SER A 325 3.52 -10.21 24.25
N VAL A 326 2.53 -11.09 24.20
CA VAL A 326 1.23 -10.90 23.52
C VAL A 326 0.50 -9.66 24.05
N GLU A 327 0.78 -9.26 25.29
CA GLU A 327 0.20 -8.11 25.99
C GLU A 327 0.41 -6.76 25.27
N LYS A 328 1.49 -6.58 24.49
CA LYS A 328 1.71 -5.34 23.71
C LYS A 328 1.06 -5.35 22.32
N PHE A 329 0.69 -6.52 21.79
CA PHE A 329 0.03 -6.63 20.50
C PHE A 329 -1.49 -6.35 20.59
N GLU A 330 -2.10 -6.65 21.74
CA GLU A 330 -3.51 -6.32 22.01
C GLU A 330 -3.76 -4.81 22.12
N GLU A 331 -2.75 -4.02 22.54
CA GLU A 331 -2.85 -2.56 22.58
C GLU A 331 -2.77 -1.91 21.18
N TRP A 332 -2.20 -2.60 20.17
CA TRP A 332 -2.03 -2.09 18.80
C TRP A 332 -2.96 -2.73 17.77
N SER A 333 -3.60 -3.85 18.13
CA SER A 333 -4.66 -4.48 17.36
C SER A 333 -6.00 -3.80 17.65
N VAL A 334 -6.46 -2.93 16.73
CA VAL A 334 -7.74 -2.22 16.88
C VAL A 334 -8.95 -3.14 16.63
N SER A 335 -8.77 -4.40 16.21
CA SER A 335 -9.85 -5.38 16.12
C SER A 335 -9.97 -6.16 17.42
N GLY A 336 -10.65 -5.59 18.41
CA GLY A 336 -11.03 -6.26 19.66
C GLY A 336 -12.07 -7.37 19.45
N ILE A 337 -11.72 -8.42 18.70
CA ILE A 337 -12.61 -9.55 18.42
C ILE A 337 -12.26 -10.71 19.37
N PRO A 338 -13.13 -11.04 20.35
CA PRO A 338 -13.12 -12.37 20.96
C PRO A 338 -13.66 -13.38 19.93
N PHE A 339 -12.88 -14.42 19.64
CA PHE A 339 -13.27 -15.47 18.71
C PHE A 339 -14.21 -16.47 19.41
N GLU A 340 -15.50 -16.40 19.11
CA GLU A 340 -16.39 -17.58 19.14
C GLU A 340 -16.75 -17.93 17.70
N VAL A 341 -16.55 -19.19 17.32
CA VAL A 341 -16.73 -19.73 15.97
C VAL A 341 -17.75 -20.86 16.06
N GLU A 342 -18.86 -20.73 15.33
CA GLU A 342 -19.68 -21.87 14.89
C GLU A 342 -19.09 -22.47 13.60
#